data_AF-A0A6G4UE01-F1
#
_entry.id   AF-A0A6G4UE01-F1
#
_cell.length_a   1.000
_cell.length_b   1.000
_cell.length_c   1.000
_cell.angle_alpha   90.00
_cell.angle_beta   90.00
_cell.angle_gamma   90.00
#
_symmetry.space_group_name_H-M   'P 1'
#
loop_
_entity.id
_entity.type
_entity.pdbx_description
1 polymer ?
#
loop_
_entity_poly.entity_id
_entity_poly.type
_entity_poly.pdbx_seq_one_letter_code
_entity_poly.pdbx_strand_id
1 'polypeptide(L)'
;TALSLRHLHARELDLRTANTPPGELDLRHTVLGVLRDDPAVWPARVRLDGALYEQLETPLTAAERIPWLGRDDDAYHPQPYEQLATAYRGLGHEDEARTVLLAKQRARRHQLPRYARVWGLVQDATVGYGYHPARALGWLLGLMVVGFTVFARWHPRELEEGKSPEYSAVFYTLDLLLPVVSFGQDSAYTSDDALGWFAHLLTAAGWVLATTVAAGAARALNRQ
;
A
#
# COMPACT_ATOMS: atom_id res chain seq x y z
N THR A 1 -11.52 -3.46 37.97
CA THR A 1 -12.89 -3.98 37.79
C THR A 1 -13.46 -3.37 36.52
N ALA A 2 -13.71 -4.16 35.48
CA ALA A 2 -14.18 -3.66 34.19
C ALA A 2 -15.65 -3.21 34.26
N LEU A 3 -15.99 -2.07 33.65
CA LEU A 3 -17.36 -1.63 33.43
C LEU A 3 -17.79 -2.14 32.05
N SER A 4 -18.68 -3.15 32.02
CA SER A 4 -19.19 -3.73 30.78
C SER A 4 -20.63 -3.34 30.56
N LEU A 5 -20.91 -2.69 29.44
CA LEU A 5 -22.25 -2.26 29.00
C LEU A 5 -22.58 -2.86 27.63
N ARG A 6 -22.03 -4.04 27.29
CA ARG A 6 -22.25 -4.68 25.99
C ARG A 6 -23.73 -4.85 25.67
N HIS A 7 -24.10 -4.65 24.41
CA HIS A 7 -25.49 -4.76 23.94
C HIS A 7 -26.49 -3.85 24.66
N LEU A 8 -26.02 -2.83 25.40
CA LEU A 8 -26.89 -1.82 26.00
C LEU A 8 -27.59 -1.02 24.91
N HIS A 9 -28.90 -0.89 25.04
CA HIS A 9 -29.70 0.05 24.26
C HIS A 9 -30.19 1.14 25.20
N ALA A 10 -29.70 2.35 25.02
CA ALA A 10 -30.05 3.48 25.89
C ALA A 10 -30.24 4.75 25.06
N ARG A 11 -31.20 5.59 25.45
CA ARG A 11 -31.36 6.90 24.83
C ARG A 11 -30.17 7.81 25.14
N GLU A 12 -29.59 7.66 26.33
CA GLU A 12 -28.50 8.49 26.80
C GLU A 12 -27.58 7.66 27.69
N LEU A 13 -26.27 7.85 27.53
CA LEU A 13 -25.24 7.28 28.39
C LEU A 13 -24.29 8.40 28.82
N ASP A 14 -24.18 8.60 30.14
CA ASP A 14 -23.24 9.56 30.72
C ASP A 14 -22.06 8.84 31.38
N LEU A 15 -20.86 9.07 30.82
CA LEU A 15 -19.59 8.51 31.28
C LEU A 15 -18.75 9.54 32.05
N ARG A 16 -19.27 10.76 32.29
CA ARG A 16 -18.60 11.82 33.06
C ARG A 16 -18.65 11.47 34.55
N THR A 17 -17.80 10.55 34.94
CA THR A 17 -17.67 10.07 36.31
C THR A 17 -16.70 10.94 37.11
N ALA A 18 -16.83 10.98 38.43
CA ALA A 18 -15.93 11.78 39.27
C ALA A 18 -14.47 11.25 39.27
N ASN A 19 -14.28 9.96 38.97
CA ASN A 19 -12.98 9.31 38.86
C ASN A 19 -12.99 8.33 37.68
N THR A 20 -11.87 8.22 36.97
CA THR A 20 -11.70 7.25 35.88
C THR A 20 -12.01 5.83 36.36
N PRO A 21 -12.95 5.11 35.73
CA PRO A 21 -13.26 3.72 36.08
C PRO A 21 -12.00 2.83 36.06
N PRO A 22 -11.74 2.03 37.10
CA PRO A 22 -10.51 1.24 37.19
C PRO A 22 -10.57 0.01 36.27
N GLY A 23 -9.96 0.10 35.09
CA GLY A 23 -9.77 -1.05 34.19
C GLY A 23 -10.19 -0.76 32.76
N GLU A 24 -11.21 -1.48 32.29
CA GLU A 24 -11.69 -1.46 30.91
C GLU A 24 -13.15 -1.00 30.86
N LEU A 25 -13.48 -0.22 29.83
CA LEU A 25 -14.84 0.12 29.45
C LEU A 25 -15.21 -0.62 28.16
N ASP A 26 -16.19 -1.51 28.26
CA ASP A 26 -16.66 -2.33 27.15
C ASP A 26 -18.05 -1.89 26.70
N LEU A 27 -18.10 -1.18 25.57
CA LEU A 27 -19.33 -0.69 24.91
C LEU A 27 -19.61 -1.46 23.62
N ARG A 28 -19.09 -2.68 23.47
CA ARG A 28 -19.31 -3.42 22.22
C ARG A 28 -20.79 -3.65 21.95
N HIS A 29 -21.17 -3.46 20.70
CA HIS A 29 -22.54 -3.64 20.22
C HIS A 29 -23.61 -2.81 20.96
N THR A 30 -23.25 -1.68 21.57
CA THR A 30 -24.23 -0.77 22.18
C THR A 30 -24.93 0.09 21.14
N VAL A 31 -26.18 0.46 21.41
CA VAL A 31 -26.92 1.46 20.64
C VAL A 31 -27.29 2.60 21.58
N LEU A 32 -26.69 3.76 21.33
CA LEU A 32 -26.84 4.95 22.16
C LEU A 32 -27.48 6.08 21.34
N GLY A 33 -28.41 6.83 21.92
CA GLY A 33 -28.83 8.10 21.33
C GLY A 33 -27.73 9.15 21.52
N VAL A 34 -27.57 9.61 22.75
CA VAL A 34 -26.53 10.58 23.14
C VAL A 34 -25.46 9.90 23.99
N LEU A 35 -24.20 10.10 23.60
CA LEU A 35 -23.04 9.74 24.41
C LEU A 35 -22.41 11.00 25.01
N ARG A 36 -22.39 11.07 26.35
CA ARG A 36 -21.65 12.08 27.10
C ARG A 36 -20.40 11.45 27.68
N ASP A 37 -19.27 12.05 27.39
CA ASP A 37 -17.97 11.56 27.84
C ASP A 37 -17.03 12.73 28.16
N ASP A 38 -15.92 12.44 28.81
CA ASP A 38 -14.91 13.43 29.10
C ASP A 38 -13.52 12.79 28.96
N PRO A 39 -12.63 13.34 28.10
CA PRO A 39 -11.27 12.85 27.92
C PRO A 39 -10.47 12.71 29.21
N ALA A 40 -10.76 13.53 30.22
CA ALA A 40 -10.08 13.49 31.52
C ALA A 40 -10.35 12.20 32.30
N VAL A 41 -11.50 11.55 32.05
CA VAL A 41 -11.95 10.36 32.79
C VAL A 41 -12.09 9.12 31.92
N TRP A 42 -11.56 9.14 30.69
CA TRP A 42 -11.52 7.97 29.84
C TRP A 42 -10.65 6.85 30.46
N PRO A 43 -11.18 5.63 30.56
CA PRO A 43 -10.40 4.47 30.99
C PRO A 43 -9.20 4.20 30.08
N ALA A 44 -8.20 3.51 30.63
CA ALA A 44 -7.02 3.12 29.87
C ALA A 44 -7.35 2.23 28.67
N ARG A 45 -8.39 1.39 28.80
CA ARG A 45 -8.86 0.47 27.76
C ARG A 45 -10.32 0.69 27.45
N VAL A 46 -10.62 0.87 26.17
CA VAL A 46 -11.99 1.15 25.70
C VAL A 46 -12.28 0.31 24.48
N ARG A 47 -13.37 -0.45 24.51
CA ARG A 47 -13.83 -1.29 23.41
C ARG A 47 -15.12 -0.74 22.84
N LEU A 48 -15.06 -0.36 21.58
CA LEU A 48 -16.14 0.31 20.85
C LEU A 48 -16.61 -0.47 19.63
N ASP A 49 -16.09 -1.69 19.42
CA ASP A 49 -16.46 -2.48 18.24
C ASP A 49 -17.98 -2.73 18.19
N GLY A 50 -18.59 -2.30 17.10
CA GLY A 50 -20.04 -2.36 16.91
C GLY A 50 -20.85 -1.37 17.74
N ALA A 51 -20.23 -0.47 18.49
CA ALA A 51 -20.94 0.60 19.19
C ALA A 51 -21.49 1.62 18.19
N LEU A 52 -22.75 1.99 18.35
CA LEU A 52 -23.46 3.01 17.58
C LEU A 52 -23.91 4.12 18.52
N TYR A 53 -23.74 5.36 18.09
CA TYR A 53 -24.18 6.56 18.80
C TYR A 53 -24.64 7.63 17.82
N GLU A 54 -25.79 8.25 18.05
CA GLU A 54 -26.34 9.28 17.16
C GLU A 54 -25.64 10.63 17.37
N GLN A 55 -25.41 11.00 18.63
CA GLN A 55 -24.83 12.29 18.99
C GLN A 55 -23.75 12.17 20.05
N LEU A 56 -22.70 12.97 19.89
CA LEU A 56 -21.65 13.21 20.89
C LEU A 56 -21.91 14.58 21.51
N GLU A 57 -22.14 14.62 22.83
CA GLU A 57 -22.46 15.90 23.49
C GLU A 57 -21.21 16.75 23.75
N THR A 58 -20.10 16.10 24.07
CA THR A 58 -18.86 16.80 24.42
C THR A 58 -18.19 17.31 23.14
N PRO A 59 -18.05 18.64 22.97
CA PRO A 59 -17.52 19.24 21.75
C PRO A 59 -16.00 19.06 21.71
N LEU A 60 -15.55 17.96 21.12
CA LEU A 60 -14.14 17.63 20.93
C LEU A 60 -13.80 17.63 19.44
N THR A 61 -12.58 18.05 19.13
CA THR A 61 -12.01 17.88 17.78
C THR A 61 -11.73 16.39 17.51
N ALA A 62 -11.66 16.01 16.24
CA ALA A 62 -11.29 14.65 15.86
C ALA A 62 -9.91 14.28 16.42
N ALA A 63 -8.97 15.23 16.44
CA ALA A 63 -7.62 15.02 16.96
C ALA A 63 -7.62 14.59 18.43
N GLU A 64 -8.49 15.18 19.26
CA GLU A 64 -8.64 14.83 20.67
C GLU A 64 -9.35 13.48 20.86
N ARG A 65 -10.23 13.12 19.93
CA ARG A 65 -11.09 11.94 20.03
C ARG A 65 -10.51 10.68 19.41
N ILE A 66 -9.67 10.79 18.39
CA ILE A 66 -8.97 9.65 17.76
C ILE A 66 -8.20 8.78 18.76
N PRO A 67 -7.47 9.33 19.76
CA PRO A 67 -6.81 8.52 20.79
C PRO A 67 -7.78 7.62 21.57
N TRP A 68 -9.05 7.98 21.69
CA TRP A 68 -10.07 7.14 22.33
C TRP A 68 -10.29 5.83 21.57
N LEU A 69 -10.33 5.90 20.24
CA LEU A 69 -10.49 4.74 19.36
C LEU A 69 -9.27 3.81 19.36
N GLY A 70 -8.09 4.34 19.70
CA GLY A 70 -6.83 3.60 19.75
C GLY A 70 -6.54 2.92 21.09
N ARG A 71 -7.44 3.02 22.08
CA ARG A 71 -7.33 2.37 23.41
C ARG A 71 -7.87 0.94 23.44
N ASP A 72 -8.28 0.41 22.29
CA ASP A 72 -8.62 -1.00 22.17
C ASP A 72 -7.32 -1.80 21.99
N ASP A 73 -7.06 -2.76 22.89
CA ASP A 73 -5.89 -3.65 22.82
C ASP A 73 -6.06 -4.75 21.76
N ASP A 74 -7.25 -4.91 21.20
CA ASP A 74 -7.57 -5.90 20.17
C ASP A 74 -7.02 -5.54 18.77
N ALA A 75 -7.27 -6.42 17.80
CA ALA A 75 -7.12 -6.12 16.39
C ALA A 75 -7.84 -4.80 16.04
N TYR A 76 -7.32 -4.05 15.08
CA TYR A 76 -7.99 -2.83 14.65
C TYR A 76 -9.33 -3.11 14.00
N HIS A 77 -10.30 -2.30 14.41
CA HIS A 77 -11.64 -2.29 13.86
C HIS A 77 -11.83 -1.01 13.02
N PRO A 78 -12.23 -1.12 11.74
CA PRO A 78 -12.52 0.05 10.91
C PRO A 78 -13.84 0.73 11.28
N GLN A 79 -14.76 0.05 11.96
CA GLN A 79 -16.11 0.52 12.26
C GLN A 79 -16.13 1.71 13.26
N PRO A 80 -15.38 1.71 14.38
CA PRO A 80 -15.40 2.84 15.32
C PRO A 80 -14.98 4.17 14.68
N TYR A 81 -14.06 4.13 13.71
CA TYR A 81 -13.67 5.32 12.93
C TYR A 81 -14.79 5.80 11.99
N GLU A 82 -15.50 4.88 11.33
CA GLU A 82 -16.64 5.26 10.46
C GLU A 82 -17.81 5.82 11.26
N GLN A 83 -18.07 5.25 12.45
CA GLN A 83 -19.09 5.76 13.35
C GLN A 83 -18.77 7.18 13.82
N LEU A 84 -17.52 7.43 14.21
CA LEU A 84 -17.08 8.77 14.63
C LEU A 84 -17.15 9.78 13.48
N ALA A 85 -16.73 9.39 12.27
CA ALA A 85 -16.85 10.25 11.09
C ALA A 85 -18.33 10.55 10.76
N THR A 86 -19.22 9.58 10.94
CA THR A 86 -20.67 9.77 10.74
C THR A 86 -21.25 10.73 11.77
N ALA A 87 -20.86 10.62 13.04
CA ALA A 87 -21.28 11.56 14.08
C ALA A 87 -20.82 13.00 13.77
N TYR A 88 -19.58 13.20 13.33
CA TYR A 88 -19.10 14.54 12.94
C TYR A 88 -19.83 15.11 11.73
N ARG A 89 -20.15 14.29 10.72
CA ARG A 89 -21.01 14.72 9.59
C ARG A 89 -22.40 15.12 10.06
N GLY A 90 -23.00 14.36 10.98
CA GLY A 90 -24.30 14.69 11.58
C GLY A 90 -24.32 16.05 12.30
N LEU A 91 -23.17 16.46 12.85
CA LEU A 91 -22.95 17.78 13.47
C LEU A 91 -22.58 18.88 12.46
N GLY A 92 -22.40 18.56 11.18
CA GLY A 92 -21.96 19.50 10.13
C GLY A 92 -20.44 19.75 10.07
N HIS A 93 -19.64 18.96 10.79
CA HIS A 93 -18.18 19.08 10.83
C HIS A 93 -17.48 18.15 9.83
N GLU A 94 -17.58 18.47 8.54
CA GLU A 94 -16.99 17.66 7.46
C GLU A 94 -15.46 17.55 7.54
N ASP A 95 -14.77 18.61 7.96
CA ASP A 95 -13.30 18.61 8.11
C ASP A 95 -12.83 17.65 9.22
N GLU A 96 -13.60 17.55 10.31
CA GLU A 96 -13.33 16.61 11.40
C GLU A 96 -13.58 15.18 10.94
N ALA A 97 -14.69 14.93 10.23
CA ALA A 97 -14.98 13.63 9.63
C ALA A 97 -13.86 13.17 8.68
N ARG A 98 -13.33 14.08 7.85
CA ARG A 98 -12.17 13.80 6.98
C ARG A 98 -10.92 13.45 7.77
N THR A 99 -10.66 14.17 8.87
CA THR A 99 -9.53 13.92 9.76
C THR A 99 -9.60 12.52 10.39
N VAL A 100 -10.80 12.09 10.81
CA VAL A 100 -11.04 10.73 11.32
C VAL A 100 -10.78 9.68 10.24
N LEU A 101 -11.27 9.87 9.02
CA LEU A 101 -11.05 8.92 7.92
C LEU A 101 -9.58 8.83 7.49
N LEU A 102 -8.82 9.92 7.57
CA LEU A 102 -7.37 9.89 7.38
C LEU A 102 -6.67 9.13 8.51
N ALA A 103 -7.13 9.28 9.75
CA ALA A 103 -6.64 8.49 10.87
C ALA A 103 -6.93 6.99 10.70
N LYS A 104 -8.13 6.63 10.21
CA LYS A 104 -8.51 5.25 9.83
C LYS A 104 -7.52 4.66 8.82
N GLN A 105 -7.22 5.40 7.75
CA GLN A 105 -6.25 4.95 6.75
C GLN A 105 -4.84 4.77 7.33
N ARG A 106 -4.39 5.69 8.19
CA ARG A 106 -3.10 5.56 8.89
C ARG A 106 -3.06 4.33 9.78
N ALA A 107 -4.06 4.12 10.62
CA ALA A 107 -4.18 2.96 11.50
C ALA A 107 -4.19 1.63 10.72
N ARG A 108 -4.91 1.57 9.59
CA ARG A 108 -4.87 0.40 8.68
C ARG A 108 -3.47 0.11 8.15
N ARG A 109 -2.70 1.15 7.79
CA ARG A 109 -1.33 1.00 7.27
C ARG A 109 -0.33 0.48 8.31
N HIS A 110 -0.64 0.63 9.60
CA HIS A 110 0.21 0.12 10.69
C HIS A 110 0.03 -1.38 10.94
N GLN A 111 -1.05 -2.00 10.46
CA GLN A 111 -1.28 -3.45 10.58
C GLN A 111 -0.93 -4.24 9.34
N LEU A 112 -0.61 -3.57 8.23
CA LEU A 112 -0.10 -4.28 7.07
C LEU A 112 1.16 -5.04 7.50
N PRO A 113 1.21 -6.37 7.30
CA PRO A 113 2.40 -7.14 7.56
C PRO A 113 3.60 -6.48 6.89
N ARG A 114 4.79 -6.56 7.50
CA ARG A 114 6.01 -5.97 6.90
C ARG A 114 6.19 -6.44 5.45
N TYR A 115 5.85 -7.70 5.16
CA TYR A 115 5.86 -8.25 3.81
C TYR A 115 4.81 -7.61 2.88
N ALA A 116 3.62 -7.22 3.37
CA ALA A 116 2.58 -6.56 2.57
C ALA A 116 2.92 -5.10 2.27
N ARG A 117 3.70 -4.44 3.15
CA ARG A 117 4.22 -3.09 2.90
C ARG A 117 5.32 -3.11 1.83
N VAL A 118 6.20 -4.11 1.86
CA VAL A 118 7.19 -4.35 0.80
C VAL A 118 6.52 -4.81 -0.49
N TRP A 119 5.54 -5.72 -0.40
CA TRP A 119 4.76 -6.19 -1.53
C TRP A 119 3.97 -5.05 -2.17
N GLY A 120 3.37 -4.15 -1.39
CA GLY A 120 2.71 -2.94 -1.90
C GLY A 120 3.67 -1.97 -2.58
N LEU A 121 4.93 -1.89 -2.13
CA LEU A 121 5.97 -1.09 -2.77
C LEU A 121 6.42 -1.72 -4.10
N VAL A 122 6.53 -3.06 -4.13
CA VAL A 122 6.75 -3.83 -5.36
C VAL A 122 5.56 -3.70 -6.31
N GLN A 123 4.32 -3.78 -5.81
CA GLN A 123 3.08 -3.65 -6.58
C GLN A 123 2.87 -2.21 -7.08
N ASP A 124 3.24 -1.18 -6.32
CA ASP A 124 3.21 0.20 -6.80
C ASP A 124 4.27 0.41 -7.89
N ALA A 125 5.42 -0.28 -7.78
CA ALA A 125 6.45 -0.28 -8.81
C ALA A 125 6.08 -1.09 -10.06
N THR A 126 5.28 -2.17 -9.94
CA THR A 126 4.93 -3.09 -11.06
C THR A 126 3.50 -2.93 -11.61
N VAL A 127 2.52 -2.56 -10.81
CA VAL A 127 1.08 -2.69 -11.10
C VAL A 127 0.32 -1.35 -11.05
N GLY A 128 0.92 -0.26 -10.55
CA GLY A 128 0.26 1.03 -10.32
C GLY A 128 -0.83 1.36 -11.34
N TYR A 129 -2.09 1.16 -10.94
CA TYR A 129 -3.30 1.25 -11.76
C TYR A 129 -3.33 2.59 -12.51
N GLY A 130 -3.12 2.52 -13.83
CA GLY A 130 -3.05 3.68 -14.71
C GLY A 130 -2.16 3.39 -15.90
N TYR A 131 -2.78 2.92 -16.99
CA TYR A 131 -2.15 2.58 -18.26
C TYR A 131 -1.31 3.76 -18.80
N HIS A 132 0.01 3.74 -18.63
CA HIS A 132 0.92 4.72 -19.24
C HIS A 132 2.13 3.99 -19.85
N PRO A 133 2.23 3.92 -21.19
CA PRO A 133 3.39 3.37 -21.92
C PRO A 133 4.74 3.90 -21.43
N ALA A 134 4.75 5.12 -20.90
CA ALA A 134 5.91 5.78 -20.30
C ALA A 134 6.57 4.98 -19.17
N ARG A 135 5.82 4.21 -18.37
CA ARG A 135 6.41 3.42 -17.28
C ARG A 135 7.12 2.16 -17.78
N ALA A 136 6.57 1.51 -18.82
CA ALA A 136 7.25 0.40 -19.49
C ALA A 136 8.59 0.88 -20.10
N LEU A 137 8.58 2.09 -20.69
CA LEU A 137 9.81 2.73 -21.18
C LEU A 137 10.80 3.02 -20.04
N GLY A 138 10.31 3.47 -18.88
CA GLY A 138 11.14 3.67 -17.68
C GLY A 138 11.79 2.39 -17.16
N TRP A 139 11.05 1.29 -17.10
CA TRP A 139 11.59 -0.03 -16.74
C TRP A 139 12.61 -0.54 -17.77
N LEU A 140 12.34 -0.34 -19.06
CA LEU A 140 13.24 -0.71 -20.14
C LEU A 140 14.55 0.08 -20.05
N LEU A 141 14.49 1.40 -19.82
CA LEU A 141 15.67 2.24 -19.58
C LEU A 141 16.42 1.83 -18.31
N GLY A 142 15.72 1.49 -17.23
CA GLY A 142 16.34 1.01 -15.99
C GLY A 142 17.11 -0.28 -16.19
N LEU A 143 16.47 -1.29 -16.81
CA LEU A 143 17.13 -2.56 -17.14
C LEU A 143 18.27 -2.37 -18.14
N MET A 144 18.14 -1.42 -19.07
CA MET A 144 19.20 -1.05 -20.01
C MET A 144 20.44 -0.54 -19.27
N VAL A 145 20.27 0.39 -18.34
CA VAL A 145 21.39 0.93 -17.55
C VAL A 145 22.04 -0.17 -16.72
N VAL A 146 21.25 -1.03 -16.07
CA VAL A 146 21.79 -2.13 -15.27
C VAL A 146 22.55 -3.12 -16.16
N GLY A 147 21.96 -3.60 -17.25
CA GLY A 147 22.61 -4.51 -18.18
C GLY A 147 23.89 -3.92 -18.76
N PHE A 148 23.84 -2.67 -19.22
CA PHE A 148 25.01 -1.94 -19.71
C PHE A 148 26.12 -1.90 -18.65
N THR A 149 25.81 -1.54 -17.40
CA THR A 149 26.83 -1.45 -16.34
C THR A 149 27.46 -2.81 -16.01
N VAL A 150 26.65 -3.87 -15.95
CA VAL A 150 27.13 -5.23 -15.65
C VAL A 150 28.02 -5.74 -16.78
N PHE A 151 27.56 -5.65 -18.02
CA PHE A 151 28.25 -6.17 -19.19
C PHE A 151 29.45 -5.29 -19.64
N ALA A 152 29.45 -4.00 -19.32
CA ALA A 152 30.63 -3.15 -19.45
C ALA A 152 31.68 -3.44 -18.38
N ARG A 153 31.28 -3.93 -17.20
CA ARG A 153 32.22 -4.28 -16.12
C ARG A 153 32.77 -5.69 -16.27
N TRP A 154 31.96 -6.62 -16.75
CA TRP A 154 32.28 -8.02 -16.96
C TRP A 154 31.94 -8.43 -18.38
N HIS A 155 32.96 -8.34 -19.25
CA HIS A 155 32.82 -8.65 -20.66
C HIS A 155 32.49 -10.13 -20.86
N PRO A 156 31.40 -10.45 -21.57
CA PRO A 156 31.13 -11.79 -22.09
C PRO A 156 32.30 -12.30 -22.94
N ARG A 157 32.52 -13.62 -22.97
CA ARG A 157 33.58 -14.23 -23.78
C ARG A 157 33.10 -14.40 -25.23
N GLU A 158 34.00 -14.17 -26.18
CA GLU A 158 33.74 -14.42 -27.60
C GLU A 158 33.48 -15.92 -27.84
N LEU A 159 32.45 -16.23 -28.64
CA LEU A 159 32.13 -17.60 -29.04
C LEU A 159 33.06 -18.13 -30.14
N GLU A 160 33.54 -17.27 -31.06
CA GLU A 160 34.55 -17.60 -32.07
C GLU A 160 35.66 -16.53 -32.09
N GLU A 161 36.87 -16.91 -31.69
CA GLU A 161 38.04 -16.01 -31.67
C GLU A 161 38.31 -15.44 -33.08
N GLY A 162 38.27 -14.11 -33.20
CA GLY A 162 38.69 -13.38 -34.40
C GLY A 162 37.64 -13.22 -35.52
N LYS A 163 36.38 -13.61 -35.30
CA LYS A 163 35.26 -13.32 -36.21
C LYS A 163 34.15 -12.45 -35.60
N SER A 164 34.23 -12.16 -34.31
CA SER A 164 33.22 -11.36 -33.62
C SER A 164 33.33 -9.87 -33.97
N PRO A 165 32.21 -9.17 -34.21
CA PRO A 165 32.21 -7.71 -34.34
C PRO A 165 32.68 -7.06 -33.04
N GLU A 166 33.22 -5.82 -33.12
CA GLU A 166 33.66 -5.06 -31.95
C GLU A 166 32.58 -5.06 -30.86
N TYR A 167 32.96 -5.48 -29.66
CA TYR A 167 32.04 -5.64 -28.54
C TYR A 167 31.46 -4.29 -28.11
N SER A 168 30.13 -4.21 -28.01
CA SER A 168 29.45 -3.07 -27.42
C SER A 168 28.44 -3.53 -26.39
N ALA A 169 28.70 -3.21 -25.12
CA ALA A 169 27.81 -3.53 -24.00
C ALA A 169 26.40 -2.95 -24.19
N VAL A 170 26.27 -1.81 -24.90
CA VAL A 170 24.98 -1.19 -25.22
C VAL A 170 24.19 -2.06 -26.18
N PHE A 171 24.81 -2.48 -27.30
CA PHE A 171 24.14 -3.30 -28.31
C PHE A 171 23.87 -4.72 -27.81
N TYR A 172 24.77 -5.29 -27.02
CA TYR A 172 24.55 -6.59 -26.35
C TYR A 172 23.35 -6.53 -25.39
N THR A 173 23.22 -5.47 -24.58
CA THR A 173 22.08 -5.31 -23.66
C THR A 173 20.78 -5.05 -24.42
N LEU A 174 20.84 -4.30 -25.53
CA LEU A 174 19.71 -4.09 -26.43
C LEU A 174 19.22 -5.40 -27.05
N ASP A 175 20.12 -6.26 -27.52
CA ASP A 175 19.76 -7.58 -28.07
C ASP A 175 19.03 -8.44 -27.04
N LEU A 176 19.48 -8.41 -25.79
CA LEU A 176 18.83 -9.15 -24.72
C LEU A 176 17.44 -8.57 -24.38
N LEU A 177 17.29 -7.24 -24.38
CA LEU A 177 16.04 -6.58 -23.98
C LEU A 177 14.99 -6.46 -25.09
N LEU A 178 15.41 -6.43 -26.35
CA LEU A 178 14.55 -6.24 -27.51
C LEU A 178 14.42 -7.54 -28.31
N PRO A 179 13.51 -8.46 -27.94
CA PRO A 179 13.44 -9.80 -28.53
C PRO A 179 13.12 -9.82 -30.04
N VAL A 180 12.68 -8.70 -30.60
CA VAL A 180 12.29 -8.58 -32.01
C VAL A 180 13.42 -8.00 -32.87
N VAL A 181 14.39 -7.29 -32.27
CA VAL A 181 15.46 -6.59 -32.98
C VAL A 181 16.79 -7.17 -32.51
N SER A 182 17.54 -7.78 -33.42
CA SER A 182 18.89 -8.24 -33.15
C SER A 182 19.90 -7.37 -33.91
N PHE A 183 20.91 -6.92 -33.18
CA PHE A 183 22.10 -6.21 -33.62
C PHE A 183 23.30 -7.18 -33.79
N GLY A 184 23.09 -8.48 -33.54
CA GLY A 184 24.05 -9.55 -33.84
C GLY A 184 25.15 -9.77 -32.79
N GLN A 185 25.00 -9.21 -31.58
CA GLN A 185 25.97 -9.37 -30.49
C GLN A 185 25.62 -10.55 -29.56
N ASP A 186 24.33 -10.84 -29.36
CA ASP A 186 23.87 -11.98 -28.53
C ASP A 186 24.35 -13.35 -29.02
N SER A 187 24.43 -13.53 -30.34
CA SER A 187 24.90 -14.76 -30.99
C SER A 187 26.42 -14.90 -31.07
N ALA A 188 27.17 -13.81 -30.84
CA ALA A 188 28.63 -13.78 -30.95
C ALA A 188 29.35 -13.92 -29.59
N TYR A 189 28.64 -13.73 -28.48
CA TYR A 189 29.24 -13.77 -27.13
C TYR A 189 28.46 -14.66 -26.16
N THR A 190 29.16 -15.56 -25.47
CA THR A 190 28.62 -16.40 -24.41
C THR A 190 29.11 -15.95 -23.03
N SER A 191 28.26 -16.13 -22.03
CA SER A 191 28.52 -15.70 -20.66
C SER A 191 28.58 -16.92 -19.73
N ASP A 192 29.71 -17.13 -19.04
CA ASP A 192 29.85 -18.22 -18.07
C ASP A 192 28.90 -18.06 -16.87
N ASP A 193 28.34 -19.20 -16.42
CA ASP A 193 27.54 -19.44 -15.21
C ASP A 193 26.58 -18.30 -14.78
N ALA A 194 27.03 -17.37 -13.91
CA ALA A 194 26.16 -16.37 -13.29
C ALA A 194 25.76 -15.22 -14.23
N LEU A 195 26.67 -14.82 -15.13
CA LEU A 195 26.39 -13.81 -16.15
C LEU A 195 25.41 -14.35 -17.19
N GLY A 196 25.50 -15.65 -17.50
CA GLY A 196 24.54 -16.35 -18.34
C GLY A 196 23.13 -16.32 -17.76
N TRP A 197 22.95 -16.69 -16.49
CA TRP A 197 21.63 -16.60 -15.83
C TRP A 197 21.07 -15.18 -15.80
N PHE A 198 21.92 -14.18 -15.59
CA PHE A 198 21.52 -12.78 -15.63
C PHE A 198 21.04 -12.36 -17.02
N ALA A 199 21.74 -12.77 -18.09
CA ALA A 199 21.32 -12.54 -19.47
C ALA A 199 19.94 -13.16 -19.77
N HIS A 200 19.71 -14.41 -19.36
CA HIS A 200 18.41 -15.07 -19.53
C HIS A 200 17.27 -14.34 -18.78
N LEU A 201 17.55 -13.81 -17.59
CA LEU A 201 16.58 -13.04 -16.81
C LEU A 201 16.24 -11.72 -17.50
N LEU A 202 17.24 -11.03 -18.06
CA LEU A 202 17.03 -9.84 -18.90
C LEU A 202 16.19 -10.15 -20.14
N THR A 203 16.45 -11.25 -20.84
CA THR A 203 15.66 -11.69 -22.00
C THR A 203 14.22 -11.98 -21.62
N ALA A 204 13.99 -12.71 -20.53
CA ALA A 204 12.65 -12.98 -20.03
C ALA A 204 11.90 -11.67 -19.68
N ALA A 205 12.58 -10.72 -19.03
CA ALA A 205 12.01 -9.41 -18.72
C ALA A 205 11.67 -8.61 -20.01
N GLY A 206 12.52 -8.67 -21.04
CA GLY A 206 12.28 -8.07 -22.35
C GLY A 206 10.99 -8.58 -23.00
N TRP A 207 10.76 -9.90 -22.99
CA TRP A 207 9.51 -10.50 -23.49
C TRP A 207 8.27 -10.08 -22.71
N VAL A 208 8.36 -10.01 -21.37
CA VAL A 208 7.25 -9.53 -20.52
C VAL A 208 6.91 -8.07 -20.84
N LEU A 209 7.93 -7.21 -21.01
CA LEU A 209 7.71 -5.80 -21.37
C LEU A 209 7.11 -5.66 -22.77
N ALA A 210 7.63 -6.41 -23.76
CA ALA A 210 7.14 -6.38 -25.14
C ALA A 210 5.66 -6.79 -25.23
N THR A 211 5.27 -7.87 -24.56
CA THR A 211 3.87 -8.34 -24.53
C THR A 211 2.95 -7.34 -23.83
N THR A 212 3.42 -6.71 -22.76
CA THR A 212 2.66 -5.66 -22.05
C THR A 212 2.41 -4.44 -22.93
N VAL A 213 3.42 -3.98 -23.67
CA VAL A 213 3.29 -2.86 -24.62
C VAL A 213 2.36 -3.22 -25.78
N ALA A 214 2.50 -4.42 -26.37
CA ALA A 214 1.64 -4.88 -27.47
C ALA A 214 0.17 -5.00 -27.05
N ALA A 215 -0.09 -5.63 -25.89
CA ALA A 215 -1.44 -5.72 -25.32
C ALA A 215 -2.02 -4.32 -25.01
N GLY A 216 -1.16 -3.38 -24.63
CA GLY A 216 -1.53 -1.98 -24.43
C GLY A 216 -1.95 -1.25 -25.69
N ALA A 217 -1.13 -1.34 -26.74
CA ALA A 217 -1.43 -0.74 -28.03
C ALA A 217 -2.71 -1.31 -28.64
N ALA A 218 -2.90 -2.64 -28.59
CA ALA A 218 -4.09 -3.30 -29.09
C ALA A 218 -5.38 -2.82 -28.40
N ARG A 219 -5.35 -2.63 -27.07
CA ARG A 219 -6.51 -2.09 -26.33
C ARG A 219 -6.78 -0.61 -26.62
N ALA A 220 -5.75 0.18 -26.90
CA ALA A 220 -5.91 1.59 -27.25
C ALA A 220 -6.54 1.75 -28.64
N LEU A 221 -6.14 0.92 -29.60
CA LEU A 221 -6.70 0.90 -30.95
C LEU A 221 -8.15 0.42 -30.99
N ASN A 222 -8.52 -0.58 -30.18
CA ASN A 222 -9.89 -1.10 -30.11
C ASN A 222 -10.86 -0.19 -29.31
N ARG A 223 -10.41 0.99 -28.87
CA ARG A 223 -11.19 2.00 -28.17
C ARG A 223 -11.52 3.23 -29.03
N GLN A 224 -11.14 3.20 -30.31
CA GLN A 224 -11.52 4.18 -31.35
C GLN A 224 -12.46 3.51 -32.35
#